data_AF-A0A831ULY8-F1
#
_entry.id   AF-A0A831ULY8-F1
#
_cell.length_a   1.000
_cell.length_b   1.000
_cell.length_c   1.000
_cell.angle_alpha   90.00
_cell.angle_beta   90.00
_cell.angle_gamma   90.00
#
_symmetry.space_group_name_H-M   'P 1'
#
loop_
_entity.id
_entity.type
_entity.pdbx_description
1 polymer ?
#
loop_
_entity_poly.entity_id
_entity_poly.type
_entity_poly.pdbx_seq_one_letter_code
_entity_poly.pdbx_strand_id
1 'polypeptide(L)'
;MLEITVPSRGVLQLSHLVLDYNGTLALDGALIDGVGDRLHELAGHLDIHVITADTYGDVAGRLEGLPVTLSTLSDHLQDEAKQRYVR
;
A
#
# COMPACT_ATOMS: atom_id res chain seq x y z
N MET A 1 13.39 -2.07 6.39
CA MET A 1 13.24 -3.54 6.34
C MET A 1 12.67 -4.04 7.66
N LEU A 2 11.59 -4.84 7.61
CA LEU A 2 10.92 -5.44 8.77
C LEU A 2 11.23 -6.94 8.85
N GLU A 3 11.66 -7.41 10.02
CA GLU A 3 11.94 -8.82 10.25
C GLU A 3 10.87 -9.44 11.16
N ILE A 4 10.25 -10.53 10.70
CA ILE A 4 9.21 -11.24 11.45
C ILE A 4 9.58 -12.72 11.53
N THR A 5 9.74 -13.23 12.75
CA THR A 5 9.90 -14.68 12.97
C THR A 5 8.53 -15.34 13.03
N VAL A 6 8.22 -16.19 12.05
CA VAL A 6 6.97 -16.95 12.01
C VAL A 6 7.23 -18.39 12.48
N PRO A 7 6.59 -18.85 13.57
CA PRO A 7 6.75 -20.22 14.06
C PRO A 7 6.51 -21.24 12.94
N SER A 8 7.37 -22.26 12.88
CA SER A 8 7.32 -23.35 11.88
C SER A 8 7.48 -22.91 10.42
N ARG A 9 7.80 -21.63 10.14
CA ARG A 9 8.05 -21.11 8.79
C ARG A 9 9.45 -20.50 8.65
N GLY A 10 9.95 -19.85 9.71
CA GLY A 10 11.26 -19.19 9.73
C GLY A 10 11.15 -17.67 9.73
N VAL A 11 12.26 -17.01 9.43
CA VAL A 11 12.38 -15.55 9.44
C VAL A 11 11.96 -14.98 8.08
N LEU A 12 11.01 -14.06 8.11
CA LEU A 12 10.60 -13.26 6.96
C LEU A 12 11.31 -11.91 7.04
N GLN A 13 12.00 -11.53 5.97
CA GLN A 13 12.51 -10.18 5.78
C GLN A 13 11.67 -9.48 4.72
N LEU A 14 10.97 -8.43 5.13
CA LEU A 14 10.02 -7.70 4.30
C LEU A 14 10.57 -6.30 4.05
N SER A 15 10.58 -5.89 2.78
CA SER A 15 11.04 -4.55 2.38
C SER A 15 9.90 -3.68 1.83
N HIS A 16 8.85 -4.30 1.29
CA HIS A 16 7.77 -3.60 0.60
C HIS A 16 6.42 -3.95 1.20
N LEU A 17 5.56 -2.93 1.34
CA LEU A 17 4.15 -3.06 1.67
C LEU A 17 3.33 -2.58 0.48
N VAL A 18 2.56 -3.46 -0.15
CA VAL A 18 1.70 -3.13 -1.29
C VAL A 18 0.26 -3.16 -0.82
N LEU A 19 -0.46 -2.05 -0.99
CA LEU A 19 -1.83 -1.86 -0.50
C LEU A 19 -2.77 -1.51 -1.65
N ASP A 20 -4.00 -1.98 -1.54
CA ASP A 20 -5.10 -1.36 -2.27
C ASP A 20 -5.50 -0.02 -1.64
N TYR A 21 -6.25 0.82 -2.34
CA TYR A 21 -6.75 2.08 -1.78
C TYR A 21 -8.11 1.89 -1.10
N ASN A 22 -9.19 1.76 -1.86
CA ASN A 22 -10.55 1.74 -1.31
C ASN A 22 -10.93 0.33 -0.83
N GLY A 23 -11.41 0.22 0.41
CA GLY A 23 -11.61 -1.06 1.10
C GLY A 23 -10.38 -1.56 1.88
N THR A 24 -9.26 -0.81 1.84
CA THR A 24 -8.07 -1.05 2.68
C THR A 24 -7.69 0.20 3.48
N LEU A 25 -7.34 1.29 2.78
CA LEU A 25 -6.95 2.57 3.39
C LEU A 25 -8.12 3.53 3.57
N ALA A 26 -9.12 3.38 2.70
CA ALA A 26 -10.24 4.29 2.58
C ALA A 26 -11.59 3.56 2.59
N LEU A 27 -12.63 4.26 3.03
CA LEU A 27 -14.04 3.88 2.88
C LEU A 27 -14.73 4.96 2.05
N ASP A 28 -15.44 4.54 0.99
CA ASP A 28 -16.07 5.44 0.03
C ASP A 28 -15.11 6.53 -0.50
N GLY A 29 -13.87 6.12 -0.75
CA GLY A 29 -12.76 6.94 -1.21
C GLY A 29 -12.11 7.79 -0.12
N ALA A 30 -12.73 8.00 1.05
CA ALA A 30 -12.18 8.81 2.13
C ALA A 30 -11.22 8.01 2.99
N LEU A 31 -10.02 8.56 3.24
CA LEU A 31 -9.03 7.92 4.09
C LEU A 31 -9.60 7.73 5.50
N ILE A 32 -9.45 6.53 6.05
CA ILE A 32 -9.95 6.22 7.39
C ILE A 32 -9.06 6.92 8.44
N ASP A 33 -9.68 7.44 9.51
CA ASP A 33 -8.98 8.15 10.57
C ASP A 33 -7.82 7.33 11.17
N GLY A 34 -6.67 7.99 11.30
CA GLY A 34 -5.43 7.40 11.81
C GLY A 34 -4.72 6.44 10.85
N VAL A 35 -5.20 6.23 9.62
CA VAL A 35 -4.44 5.47 8.60
C VAL A 35 -3.16 6.23 8.22
N GLY A 36 -3.24 7.55 8.04
CA GLY A 36 -2.08 8.39 7.71
C GLY A 36 -0.94 8.26 8.73
N ASP A 37 -1.26 8.26 10.03
CA ASP A 37 -0.26 8.10 11.10
C ASP A 37 0.39 6.72 11.09
N ARG A 38 -0.41 5.66 10.87
CA ARG A 38 0.10 4.29 10.76
C ARG A 38 0.99 4.10 9.53
N LEU A 39 0.66 4.75 8.42
CA LEU A 39 1.51 4.74 7.22
C LEU A 39 2.85 5.43 7.50
N HIS A 40 2.87 6.53 8.27
CA HIS A 40 4.11 7.16 8.70
C HIS A 40 4.98 6.25 9.57
N GLU A 41 4.37 5.56 10.55
CA GLU A 41 5.09 4.61 11.39
C GLU A 41 5.66 3.45 10.57
N LEU A 42 4.84 2.87 9.68
CA LEU A 42 5.26 1.75 8.82
C LEU A 42 6.33 2.14 7.81
N ALA A 43 6.36 3.38 7.34
CA ALA A 43 7.36 3.87 6.39
C ALA A 43 8.80 3.86 6.96
N GLY A 44 8.95 3.86 8.29
CA GLY A 44 10.25 3.63 8.93
C GLY A 44 10.79 2.21 8.74
N HIS A 45 9.92 1.27 8.36
CA HIS A 45 10.24 -0.15 8.26
C HIS A 45 10.06 -0.73 6.85
N LEU A 46 9.17 -0.17 6.02
CA LEU A 46 8.79 -0.72 4.73
C LEU A 46 8.63 0.40 3.71
N ASP A 47 9.01 0.16 2.46
CA ASP A 47 8.61 1.04 1.36
C ASP A 47 7.14 0.76 1.04
N ILE A 48 6.31 1.79 1.13
CA ILE A 48 4.86 1.64 1.00
C ILE A 48 4.42 2.04 -0.41
N HIS A 49 3.66 1.14 -1.03
CA HIS A 49 3.11 1.28 -2.37
C HIS A 49 1.60 1.17 -2.33
N VAL A 50 0.90 2.17 -2.89
CA VAL A 50 -0.54 2.10 -3.09
C VAL A 50 -0.80 1.82 -4.56
N ILE A 51 -1.51 0.74 -4.83
CA ILE A 51 -1.85 0.32 -6.18
C ILE A 51 -3.36 0.22 -6.31
N THR A 52 -3.95 1.01 -7.20
CA THR A 52 -5.42 1.12 -7.35
C THR A 52 -5.83 1.42 -8.80
N ALA A 53 -7.12 1.28 -9.11
CA ALA A 53 -7.69 1.68 -10.39
C ALA A 53 -7.84 3.20 -10.51
N ASP A 54 -7.91 3.91 -9.37
CA ASP A 54 -8.16 5.36 -9.30
C ASP A 54 -9.30 5.80 -10.23
N THR A 55 -10.45 5.12 -10.14
CA THR A 55 -11.60 5.32 -11.04
C THR A 55 -12.08 6.78 -11.09
N TYR A 56 -11.87 7.54 -10.03
CA TYR A 56 -12.28 8.95 -9.92
C TYR A 56 -11.13 9.94 -10.13
N GLY A 57 -9.88 9.48 -10.24
CA GLY A 57 -8.70 10.31 -10.51
C GLY A 57 -8.30 11.23 -9.35
N ASP A 58 -8.75 10.95 -8.13
CA ASP A 58 -8.57 11.83 -6.97
C ASP A 58 -7.67 11.23 -5.88
N VAL A 59 -7.22 9.98 -6.03
CA VAL A 59 -6.42 9.28 -5.01
C VAL A 59 -5.08 9.97 -4.77
N ALA A 60 -4.45 10.53 -5.81
CA ALA A 60 -3.18 11.25 -5.68
C ALA A 60 -3.29 12.44 -4.71
N GLY A 61 -4.38 13.21 -4.77
CA GLY A 61 -4.62 14.33 -3.85
C GLY A 61 -4.95 13.86 -2.43
N ARG A 62 -5.66 12.74 -2.28
CA ARG A 62 -6.01 12.18 -0.96
C ARG A 62 -4.81 11.58 -0.23
N LEU A 63 -3.78 11.17 -0.96
CA LEU A 63 -2.53 10.64 -0.40
C LEU A 63 -1.41 11.70 -0.32
N GLU A 64 -1.71 12.95 -0.66
CA GLU A 64 -0.71 14.02 -0.65
C GLU A 64 -0.08 14.17 0.75
N GLY A 65 1.25 14.25 0.80
CA GLY A 65 2.00 14.37 2.05
C GLY A 65 2.17 13.06 2.83
N LEU A 66 1.58 11.94 2.39
CA LEU A 66 1.83 10.63 2.99
C LEU A 66 3.07 9.96 2.38
N PRO A 67 3.82 9.14 3.15
CA PRO A 67 5.04 8.50 2.68
C PRO A 67 4.73 7.23 1.86
N VAL A 68 4.04 7.40 0.74
CA VAL A 68 3.61 6.30 -0.13
C VAL A 68 3.94 6.60 -1.59
N THR A 69 4.23 5.56 -2.36
CA THR A 69 4.31 5.63 -3.83
C THR A 69 2.99 5.16 -4.43
N LEU A 70 2.30 6.03 -5.17
CA LEU A 70 1.06 5.68 -5.86
C LEU A 70 1.36 5.13 -7.27
N SER A 71 0.73 4.02 -7.63
CA SER A 71 0.70 3.48 -8.98
C SER A 71 -0.73 3.15 -9.40
N THR A 72 -1.20 3.78 -10.46
CA THR A 72 -2.54 3.53 -11.02
C THR A 72 -2.46 2.45 -12.10
N LEU A 73 -3.29 1.42 -11.99
CA LEU A 73 -3.35 0.33 -12.97
C LEU A 73 -4.65 0.39 -13.77
N SER A 74 -4.55 0.27 -15.09
CA SER A 74 -5.71 0.10 -15.95
C SER A 74 -6.35 -1.30 -15.77
N ASP A 75 -7.68 -1.34 -15.94
CA ASP A 75 -8.67 -2.30 -15.37
C ASP A 75 -8.44 -3.82 -15.49
N HIS A 76 -7.41 -4.33 -16.16
CA HIS A 76 -7.44 -5.74 -16.57
C HIS A 76 -6.58 -6.74 -15.77
N LEU A 77 -5.62 -6.34 -14.92
CA LEU A 77 -4.76 -7.32 -14.21
C LEU A 77 -4.18 -6.80 -12.87
N GLN A 78 -5.00 -6.25 -11.96
CA GLN A 78 -4.48 -5.65 -10.72
C GLN A 78 -3.69 -6.62 -9.83
N ASP A 79 -4.19 -7.83 -9.58
CA ASP A 79 -3.55 -8.78 -8.65
C ASP A 79 -2.16 -9.23 -9.15
N GLU A 80 -2.06 -9.57 -10.44
CA GLU A 80 -0.78 -9.95 -11.05
C GLU A 80 0.17 -8.76 -11.21
N ALA A 81 -0.35 -7.57 -11.48
CA ALA A 81 0.45 -6.36 -11.59
C ALA A 81 1.02 -5.95 -10.22
N LYS A 82 0.26 -6.10 -9.13
CA LYS A 82 0.75 -5.88 -7.75
C LYS A 82 1.94 -6.80 -7.44
N GLN A 83 1.88 -8.08 -7.82
CA GLN A 83 3.03 -8.99 -7.68
C GLN A 83 4.21 -8.64 -8.59
N ARG A 84 3.96 -8.20 -9.82
CA ARG A 84 5.03 -7.81 -10.76
C ARG A 84 5.75 -6.53 -10.34
N TYR A 85 5.07 -5.63 -9.63
CA TYR A 85 5.60 -4.31 -9.25
C TYR A 85 6.78 -4.39 -8.27
N VAL A 86 6.75 -5.34 -7.34
CA VAL A 86 7.76 -5.48 -6.27
C VAL A 86 8.74 -6.64 -6.49
N ARG A 87 8.81 -7.17 -7.71
CA ARG A 87 9.69 -8.30 -8.06
C ARG A 87 11.12 -7.87 -8.35
#